data_AF-A0A9N9N7V4-F1
#
_entry.id   AF-A0A9N9N7V4-F1
#
_cell.length_a   1.000
_cell.length_b   1.000
_cell.length_c   1.000
_cell.angle_alpha   90.00
_cell.angle_beta   90.00
_cell.angle_gamma   90.00
#
_symmetry.space_group_name_H-M   'P 1'
#
loop_
_entity.id
_entity.type
_entity.pdbx_description
1 polymer ?
#
loop_
_entity_poly.entity_id
_entity_poly.type
_entity_poly.pdbx_seq_one_letter_code
_entity_poly.pdbx_strand_id
1 'polypeptide(L)'
;MTEYLDKTKSKDWTILGILKFARSKSSLSVATINDFKEELYAILQSYHDKCNIHINSKNKATKILSNFNSLFSTAEVRQFIKDLEYHEEARINVTSTYTATVLRDQQENQILIDQLRETFNSEKGKEREKSIRPLDVEDDDHSYKRQCKDEGLSDLIE
;
A
#
# COMPACT_ATOMS: atom_id res chain seq x y z
N MET A 1 -7.32 -15.86 21.10
CA MET A 1 -7.93 -15.46 22.41
C MET A 1 -7.97 -16.58 23.43
N THR A 2 -8.38 -17.79 23.04
CA THR A 2 -8.44 -18.98 23.91
C THR A 2 -7.13 -19.22 24.67
N GLU A 3 -5.99 -19.02 24.00
CA GLU A 3 -4.65 -19.08 24.62
C GLU A 3 -4.51 -18.18 25.87
N TYR A 4 -5.04 -16.96 25.84
CA TYR A 4 -5.01 -16.06 27.01
C TYR A 4 -5.84 -16.61 28.16
N LEU A 5 -7.05 -17.10 27.85
CA LEU A 5 -7.96 -17.64 28.85
C LEU A 5 -7.40 -18.92 29.49
N ASP A 6 -6.72 -19.77 28.69
CA ASP A 6 -6.11 -21.00 29.18
C ASP A 6 -4.87 -20.76 30.04
N LYS A 7 -4.05 -19.75 29.68
CA LYS A 7 -2.80 -19.44 30.40
C LYS A 7 -2.99 -18.55 31.61
N THR A 8 -4.06 -17.73 31.62
CA THR A 8 -4.29 -16.74 32.67
C THR A 8 -5.29 -17.29 33.69
N LYS A 9 -5.01 -17.10 34.98
CA LYS A 9 -5.95 -17.49 36.04
C LYS A 9 -7.27 -16.75 35.85
N SER A 10 -8.40 -17.45 35.98
CA SER A 10 -9.73 -16.88 35.71
C SER A 10 -10.05 -15.63 36.52
N LYS A 11 -9.55 -15.51 37.74
CA LYS A 11 -9.70 -14.30 38.56
C LYS A 11 -9.16 -13.03 37.86
N ASP A 12 -8.11 -13.18 37.06
CA ASP A 12 -7.37 -12.09 36.42
C ASP A 12 -7.90 -11.77 35.01
N TRP A 13 -8.90 -12.51 34.51
CA TRP A 13 -9.52 -12.20 33.23
C TRP A 13 -10.21 -10.84 33.27
N THR A 14 -9.87 -9.98 32.31
CA THR A 14 -10.44 -8.65 32.11
C THR A 14 -10.57 -8.38 30.61
N ILE A 15 -11.57 -7.62 30.17
CA ILE A 15 -11.73 -7.24 28.76
C ILE A 15 -10.49 -6.50 28.26
N LEU A 16 -9.96 -5.56 29.05
CA LEU A 16 -8.74 -4.84 28.71
C LEU A 16 -7.53 -5.77 28.57
N GLY A 17 -7.36 -6.75 29.46
CA GLY A 17 -6.28 -7.73 29.38
C GLY A 17 -6.36 -8.58 28.12
N ILE A 18 -7.56 -9.04 27.77
CA ILE A 18 -7.80 -9.82 26.55
C ILE A 18 -7.54 -8.96 25.31
N LEU A 19 -7.99 -7.70 25.28
CA LEU A 19 -7.74 -6.75 24.20
C LEU A 19 -6.24 -6.48 23.99
N LYS A 20 -5.49 -6.25 25.08
CA LYS A 20 -4.03 -6.08 25.03
C LYS A 20 -3.32 -7.32 24.50
N PHE A 21 -3.75 -8.50 24.93
CA PHE A 21 -3.22 -9.76 24.42
C PHE A 21 -3.54 -9.96 22.93
N ALA A 22 -4.77 -9.64 22.52
CA ALA A 22 -5.17 -9.73 21.12
C ALA A 22 -4.34 -8.76 20.27
N ARG A 23 -4.17 -7.51 20.68
CA ARG A 23 -3.30 -6.55 19.98
C ARG A 23 -1.84 -7.00 19.86
N SER A 24 -1.31 -7.75 20.83
CA SER A 24 0.09 -8.22 20.78
C SER A 24 0.29 -9.50 19.97
N LYS A 25 -0.75 -10.34 19.85
CA LYS A 25 -0.70 -11.63 19.13
C LYS A 25 -1.35 -11.61 17.75
N SER A 26 -2.27 -10.68 17.52
CA SER A 26 -3.04 -10.52 16.29
C SER A 26 -3.02 -9.05 15.87
N SER A 27 -3.31 -8.79 14.59
CA SER A 27 -3.47 -7.44 14.04
C SER A 27 -4.81 -6.82 14.45
N LEU A 28 -5.08 -6.73 15.76
CA LEU A 28 -6.28 -6.05 16.25
C LEU A 28 -6.22 -4.59 15.80
N SER A 29 -7.24 -4.18 15.05
CA SER A 29 -7.40 -2.85 14.47
C SER A 29 -8.77 -2.29 14.83
N VAL A 30 -9.01 -1.02 14.49
CA VAL A 30 -10.33 -0.40 14.69
C VAL A 30 -11.40 -1.14 13.87
N ALA A 31 -11.06 -1.52 12.64
CA ALA A 31 -11.98 -2.22 11.75
C ALA A 31 -12.40 -3.60 12.27
N THR A 32 -11.49 -4.31 12.96
CA THR A 32 -11.70 -5.69 13.41
C THR A 32 -12.25 -5.79 14.84
N ILE A 33 -12.44 -4.65 15.53
CA ILE A 33 -12.84 -4.63 16.95
C ILE A 33 -14.23 -5.23 17.19
N ASN A 34 -15.14 -5.10 16.22
CA ASN A 34 -16.50 -5.62 16.37
C ASN A 34 -16.54 -7.14 16.15
N ASP A 35 -15.87 -7.64 15.11
CA ASP A 35 -15.69 -9.09 14.89
C ASP A 35 -15.02 -9.74 16.11
N PHE A 36 -14.02 -9.07 16.67
CA PHE A 36 -13.35 -9.50 17.90
C PHE A 36 -14.32 -9.61 19.09
N LYS A 37 -15.26 -8.67 19.25
CA LYS A 37 -16.27 -8.72 20.32
C LYS A 37 -17.17 -9.94 20.15
N GLU A 38 -17.62 -10.20 18.93
CA GLU A 38 -18.48 -11.34 18.62
C GLU A 38 -17.76 -12.67 18.88
N GLU A 39 -16.52 -12.79 18.42
CA GLU A 39 -15.69 -13.98 18.66
C GLU A 39 -15.42 -14.18 20.15
N LEU A 40 -15.08 -13.11 20.88
CA LEU A 40 -14.88 -13.20 22.33
C LEU A 40 -16.15 -13.62 23.06
N TYR A 41 -17.31 -13.08 22.65
CA TYR A 41 -18.60 -13.45 23.22
C TYR A 41 -18.86 -14.95 23.01
N ALA A 42 -18.68 -15.46 21.79
CA ALA A 42 -18.85 -16.87 21.45
C ALA A 42 -17.90 -17.77 22.25
N ILE A 43 -16.63 -17.38 22.40
CA ILE A 43 -15.66 -18.12 23.21
C ILE A 43 -16.12 -18.15 24.67
N LEU A 44 -16.47 -17.01 25.28
CA LEU A 44 -16.93 -16.98 26.67
C LEU A 44 -18.22 -17.79 26.88
N GLN A 45 -19.13 -17.76 25.92
CA GLN A 45 -20.34 -18.59 25.91
C GLN A 45 -19.98 -20.08 25.91
N SER A 46 -18.98 -20.49 25.12
CA SER A 46 -18.49 -21.88 25.16
C SER A 46 -17.91 -22.27 26.52
N TYR A 47 -17.23 -21.36 27.23
CA TYR A 47 -16.74 -21.62 28.58
C TYR A 47 -17.88 -21.71 29.61
N HIS A 48 -18.94 -20.94 29.39
CA HIS A 48 -20.14 -20.99 30.21
C HIS A 48 -20.86 -22.35 30.08
N ASP A 49 -21.02 -22.82 28.84
CA ASP A 49 -21.87 -23.98 28.54
C ASP A 49 -21.14 -25.32 28.75
N LYS A 50 -19.80 -25.35 28.66
CA LYS A 50 -19.01 -26.57 28.82
C LYS A 50 -19.07 -27.14 30.24
N CYS A 51 -19.41 -28.42 30.37
CA CYS A 51 -19.55 -29.10 31.66
C CYS A 51 -18.21 -29.39 32.38
N ASN A 52 -17.12 -29.58 31.63
CA ASN A 52 -15.82 -30.03 32.16
C ASN A 52 -14.86 -28.88 32.48
N ILE A 53 -15.36 -27.67 32.70
CA ILE A 53 -14.53 -26.51 33.05
C ILE A 53 -14.60 -26.25 34.56
N HIS A 54 -13.47 -25.82 35.12
CA HIS A 54 -13.40 -25.43 36.52
C HIS A 54 -14.46 -24.36 36.87
N ILE A 55 -15.17 -24.57 37.98
CA ILE A 55 -16.30 -23.72 38.39
C ILE A 55 -15.95 -22.22 38.45
N ASN A 56 -14.75 -21.87 38.92
CA ASN A 56 -14.28 -20.48 38.96
C ASN A 56 -14.21 -19.83 37.57
N SER A 57 -13.75 -20.57 36.55
CA SER A 57 -13.66 -20.07 35.18
C SER A 57 -15.05 -19.91 34.58
N LYS A 58 -15.96 -20.86 34.86
CA LYS A 58 -17.37 -20.77 34.48
C LYS A 58 -18.04 -19.53 35.10
N ASN A 59 -17.92 -19.35 36.41
CA ASN A 59 -18.47 -18.19 37.13
C ASN A 59 -17.90 -16.86 36.63
N LYS A 60 -16.60 -16.82 36.32
CA LYS A 60 -15.98 -15.63 35.74
C LYS A 60 -16.52 -15.35 34.35
N ALA A 61 -16.64 -16.35 33.48
CA ALA A 61 -17.22 -16.21 32.15
C ALA A 61 -18.67 -15.68 32.25
N THR A 62 -19.50 -16.26 33.14
CA THR A 62 -20.86 -15.76 33.42
C THR A 62 -20.87 -14.28 33.80
N LYS A 63 -19.96 -13.87 34.71
CA LYS A 63 -19.87 -12.47 35.16
C LYS A 63 -19.47 -11.50 34.05
N ILE A 64 -18.56 -11.94 33.17
CA ILE A 64 -18.14 -11.13 32.02
C ILE A 64 -19.29 -11.05 31.01
N LEU A 65 -19.95 -12.16 30.70
CA LEU A 65 -21.10 -12.21 29.78
C LEU A 65 -22.27 -11.33 30.24
N SER A 66 -22.63 -11.38 31.53
CA SER A 66 -23.75 -10.59 32.06
C SER A 66 -23.50 -9.08 32.04
N ASN A 67 -22.23 -8.67 31.97
CA ASN A 67 -21.81 -7.27 31.92
C ASN A 67 -21.05 -6.95 30.63
N PHE A 68 -21.23 -7.73 29.57
CA PHE A 68 -20.32 -7.69 28.42
C PHE A 68 -20.25 -6.29 27.79
N ASN A 69 -21.41 -5.72 27.45
CA ASN A 69 -21.50 -4.40 26.84
C ASN A 69 -20.97 -3.30 27.77
N SER A 70 -21.23 -3.38 29.08
CA SER A 70 -20.77 -2.37 30.04
C SER A 70 -19.25 -2.45 30.26
N LEU A 71 -18.66 -3.65 30.25
CA LEU A 71 -17.21 -3.84 30.33
C LEU A 71 -16.47 -3.26 29.13
N PHE A 72 -17.03 -3.37 27.92
CA PHE A 72 -16.51 -2.68 26.73
C PHE A 72 -16.73 -1.16 26.76
N SER A 73 -17.69 -0.68 27.56
CA SER A 73 -17.98 0.73 27.74
C SER A 73 -17.22 1.37 28.91
N THR A 74 -16.22 0.69 29.47
CA THR A 74 -15.37 1.27 30.52
C THR A 74 -14.44 2.34 29.95
N ALA A 75 -14.02 3.30 30.79
CA ALA A 75 -13.13 4.37 30.36
C ALA A 75 -11.79 3.83 29.83
N GLU A 76 -11.23 2.82 30.47
CA GLU A 76 -9.96 2.19 30.06
C GLU A 76 -10.06 1.51 28.69
N VAL A 77 -11.15 0.77 28.44
CA VAL A 77 -11.36 0.11 27.15
C VAL A 77 -11.64 1.13 26.04
N ARG A 78 -12.41 2.19 26.33
CA ARG A 78 -12.61 3.29 25.38
C ARG A 78 -11.30 3.99 25.05
N GLN A 79 -10.44 4.24 26.04
CA GLN A 79 -9.13 4.85 25.79
C GLN A 79 -8.26 3.93 24.93
N PHE A 80 -8.26 2.63 25.21
CA PHE A 80 -7.53 1.66 24.38
C PHE A 80 -8.00 1.67 22.91
N ILE A 81 -9.30 1.77 22.66
CA ILE A 81 -9.85 1.85 21.29
C ILE A 81 -9.44 3.16 20.63
N LYS A 82 -9.52 4.29 21.33
CA LYS A 82 -9.03 5.58 20.82
C LYS A 82 -7.53 5.56 20.48
N ASP A 83 -6.73 4.88 21.29
CA ASP A 83 -5.30 4.73 21.02
C ASP A 83 -5.08 3.89 19.75
N LEU A 84 -5.91 2.88 19.50
CA LEU A 84 -5.88 2.14 18.23
C LEU A 84 -6.20 3.04 17.03
N GLU A 85 -7.26 3.85 17.13
CA GLU A 85 -7.66 4.84 16.10
C GLU A 85 -6.53 5.82 15.80
N TYR A 86 -5.96 6.42 16.84
CA TYR A 86 -4.85 7.37 16.69
C TYR A 86 -3.64 6.77 15.98
N HIS A 87 -3.25 5.55 16.33
CA HIS A 87 -2.11 4.89 15.67
C HIS A 87 -2.40 4.52 14.22
N GLU A 88 -3.64 4.16 13.89
CA GLU A 88 -4.04 3.84 12.53
C GLU A 88 -4.06 5.11 11.65
N GLU A 89 -4.62 6.20 12.15
CA GLU A 89 -4.58 7.52 11.49
C GLU A 89 -3.15 8.03 11.30
N ALA A 90 -2.29 7.91 12.31
CA ALA A 90 -0.89 8.31 12.21
C ALA A 90 -0.16 7.52 11.10
N ARG A 91 -0.41 6.21 10.99
CA ARG A 91 0.15 5.38 9.91
C ARG A 91 -0.35 5.80 8.53
N ILE A 92 -1.64 6.10 8.40
CA ILE A 92 -2.22 6.58 7.14
C ILE A 92 -1.59 7.92 6.76
N ASN A 93 -1.47 8.87 7.69
CA ASN A 93 -0.89 10.18 7.42
C ASN A 93 0.58 10.09 6.97
N VAL A 94 1.39 9.25 7.63
CA VAL A 94 2.78 9.01 7.22
C VAL A 94 2.85 8.40 5.83
N THR A 95 2.02 7.40 5.55
CA THR A 95 1.99 6.72 4.23
C THR A 95 1.56 7.68 3.12
N SER A 96 0.53 8.48 3.37
CA SER A 96 0.04 9.50 2.43
C SER A 96 1.10 10.58 2.18
N THR A 97 1.79 11.03 3.23
CA THR A 97 2.88 12.02 3.11
C THR A 97 4.01 11.48 2.25
N TYR A 98 4.48 10.26 2.52
CA TYR A 98 5.51 9.61 1.73
C TYR A 98 5.10 9.39 0.27
N THR A 99 3.85 8.97 0.04
CA THR A 99 3.31 8.80 -1.31
C THR A 99 3.29 10.13 -2.07
N ALA A 100 2.86 11.21 -1.41
CA ALA A 100 2.83 12.54 -2.01
C ALA A 100 4.23 13.07 -2.37
N THR A 101 5.25 12.79 -1.55
CA THR A 101 6.63 13.16 -1.88
C THR A 101 7.15 12.37 -3.07
N VAL A 102 6.94 11.05 -3.11
CA VAL A 102 7.37 10.21 -4.25
C VAL A 102 6.73 10.65 -5.55
N LEU A 103 5.43 10.97 -5.55
CA LEU A 103 4.72 11.45 -6.74
C LEU A 103 5.26 12.80 -7.22
N ARG A 104 5.62 13.70 -6.29
CA ARG A 104 6.21 15.00 -6.63
C ARG A 104 7.58 14.82 -7.27
N ASP A 105 8.44 14.00 -6.68
CA ASP A 105 9.77 13.71 -7.22
C ASP A 105 9.67 13.07 -8.61
N GLN A 106 8.70 12.17 -8.82
CA GLN A 106 8.42 11.59 -10.14
C GLN A 106 8.01 12.66 -11.17
N GLN A 107 7.16 13.59 -10.78
CA GLN A 107 6.72 14.68 -11.65
C GLN A 107 7.87 15.62 -12.01
N GLU A 108 8.69 16.01 -11.03
CA GLU A 108 9.87 16.85 -11.24
C GLU A 108 10.90 16.18 -12.16
N ASN A 109 11.15 14.89 -11.97
CA ASN A 109 12.02 14.10 -12.83
C ASN A 109 11.48 14.01 -14.27
N GLN A 110 10.17 13.86 -14.44
CA GLN A 110 9.56 13.84 -15.77
C GLN A 110 9.76 15.16 -16.51
N ILE A 111 9.56 16.30 -15.83
CA ILE A 111 9.80 17.64 -16.39
C ILE A 111 11.27 17.77 -16.84
N LEU A 112 12.22 17.32 -16.03
CA LEU A 112 13.64 17.36 -16.37
C LEU A 112 13.96 16.48 -17.59
N ILE A 113 13.40 15.28 -17.66
CA ILE A 113 13.56 14.38 -18.80
C ILE A 113 13.03 15.03 -20.09
N ASP A 114 11.87 15.68 -20.03
CA ASP A 114 11.27 16.33 -21.18
C ASP A 114 12.10 17.52 -21.65
N GLN A 115 12.62 18.34 -20.72
CA GLN A 115 13.57 19.42 -21.04
C GLN A 115 14.84 18.90 -21.72
N LEU A 116 15.43 17.82 -21.21
CA LEU A 116 16.63 17.20 -21.80
C LEU A 116 16.36 16.64 -23.21
N ARG A 117 15.16 16.12 -23.46
CA ARG A 117 14.75 15.67 -24.80
C ARG A 117 14.61 16.84 -25.77
N GLU A 118 14.01 17.94 -25.32
CA GLU A 118 13.85 19.15 -26.13
C GLU A 118 15.20 19.78 -26.50
N THR A 119 16.12 19.91 -25.53
CA THR A 119 17.46 20.46 -25.79
C THR A 119 18.25 19.57 -26.76
N PHE A 120 18.23 18.25 -26.55
CA PHE A 120 18.90 17.30 -27.44
C PHE A 120 18.37 17.35 -28.89
N ASN A 121 17.05 17.49 -29.07
CA ASN A 121 16.44 17.60 -30.39
C ASN A 121 16.74 18.96 -31.05
N SER A 122 16.84 20.04 -30.27
CA SER A 122 17.22 21.38 -30.74
C SER A 122 18.68 21.45 -31.19
N GLU A 123 19.60 20.80 -30.45
CA GLU A 123 21.02 20.74 -30.82
C GLU A 123 21.27 19.92 -32.09
N LYS A 124 20.59 18.79 -32.26
CA LYS A 124 20.63 18.01 -33.52
C LYS A 124 20.12 18.79 -34.74
N GLY A 125 19.19 19.73 -34.54
CA GLY A 125 18.70 20.62 -35.60
C GLY A 125 19.77 21.62 -36.05
N LYS A 126 20.56 22.17 -35.11
CA LYS A 126 21.59 23.17 -35.39
C LYS A 126 22.85 22.60 -36.05
N GLU A 127 23.18 21.33 -35.83
CA GLU A 127 24.31 20.68 -36.53
C GLU A 127 24.01 20.41 -38.01
N ARG A 128 22.74 20.18 -38.38
CA ARG A 128 22.36 19.97 -39.79
C ARG A 128 22.35 21.25 -40.62
N GLU A 129 22.29 22.43 -39.99
CA GLU A 129 22.16 23.72 -40.67
C GLU A 129 23.52 24.37 -41.04
N LYS A 130 24.66 23.77 -40.68
CA LYS A 130 26.00 24.30 -41.00
C LYS A 130 26.67 23.72 -42.25
N SER A 131 26.01 22.83 -42.99
CA SER A 131 26.60 22.15 -44.16
C SER A 131 25.91 22.45 -45.48
N ILE A 132 25.57 23.71 -45.77
CA ILE A 132 25.34 24.15 -47.15
C ILE A 132 25.92 25.56 -47.31
N ARG A 133 27.18 25.65 -47.80
CA ARG A 133 27.64 26.85 -48.51
C ARG A 133 27.43 26.61 -50.00
N PRO A 134 26.89 27.58 -50.76
CA PRO A 134 26.88 27.51 -52.21
C PRO A 134 28.30 27.73 -52.73
N LEU A 135 28.80 26.81 -53.55
CA LEU A 135 29.96 27.03 -54.40
C LEU A 135 29.42 27.26 -55.81
N ASP A 136 29.22 28.53 -56.14
CA ASP A 136 29.09 28.96 -57.52
C ASP A 136 30.51 29.06 -58.11
N VAL A 137 30.85 28.18 -59.05
CA VAL A 137 31.74 28.50 -60.18
C VAL A 137 31.25 27.71 -61.40
N GLU A 138 31.00 28.46 -62.46
CA GLU A 138 30.52 28.05 -63.78
C GLU A 138 31.51 27.17 -64.56
N ASP A 139 30.94 26.55 -65.61
CA ASP A 139 31.54 26.06 -66.85
C ASP A 139 32.63 24.97 -66.78
N ASP A 140 32.35 23.78 -67.31
CA ASP A 140 32.64 23.55 -68.73
C ASP A 140 31.97 22.27 -69.27
N ASP A 141 31.72 22.33 -70.58
CA ASP A 141 31.19 21.32 -71.48
C ASP A 141 31.83 19.93 -71.34
N HIS A 142 31.02 18.86 -71.33
CA HIS A 142 31.16 17.73 -72.26
C HIS A 142 30.13 16.61 -72.04
N SER A 143 29.33 16.41 -73.08
CA SER A 143 28.70 15.16 -73.53
C SER A 143 29.39 13.88 -73.05
N TYR A 144 28.64 12.91 -72.50
CA TYR A 144 28.47 11.56 -73.11
C TYR A 144 27.29 10.80 -72.48
N LYS A 145 26.47 10.22 -73.37
CA LYS A 145 25.39 9.24 -73.16
C LYS A 145 25.84 8.02 -72.34
N ARG A 146 24.93 7.44 -71.54
CA ARG A 146 24.44 6.03 -71.57
C ARG A 146 23.59 5.75 -70.32
N GLN A 147 22.29 5.52 -70.50
CA GLN A 147 21.59 4.22 -70.52
C GLN A 147 21.03 3.78 -69.16
N CYS A 148 19.70 3.62 -69.20
CA CYS A 148 18.78 2.97 -68.28
C CYS A 148 19.34 1.78 -67.49
N LYS A 149 18.85 1.62 -66.26
CA LYS A 149 17.96 0.52 -65.88
C LYS A 149 17.23 0.83 -64.56
N ASP A 150 15.94 1.13 -64.70
CA ASP A 150 14.91 0.75 -63.73
C ASP A 150 14.86 -0.78 -63.70
N GLU A 151 15.01 -1.38 -62.52
CA GLU A 151 14.23 -2.56 -62.12
C GLU A 151 13.98 -2.44 -60.61
N GLY A 152 12.73 -2.18 -60.25
CA GLY A 152 12.24 -2.28 -58.89
C GLY A 152 11.63 -3.65 -58.60
N LEU A 153 11.21 -3.80 -57.32
CA LEU A 153 10.30 -4.82 -56.76
C LEU A 153 10.88 -6.25 -56.76
N SER A 154 10.70 -7.09 -55.75
CA SER A 154 9.89 -7.06 -54.53
C SER A 154 10.21 -8.34 -53.74
N ASP A 155 10.06 -8.25 -52.42
CA ASP A 155 9.61 -9.29 -51.47
C ASP A 155 9.65 -10.76 -51.90
N LEU A 156 10.38 -11.56 -51.10
CA LEU A 156 10.01 -12.89 -50.63
C LEU A 156 11.17 -13.36 -49.76
N ILE A 157 10.98 -13.62 -48.45
CA ILE A 157 11.38 -14.89 -47.80
C ILE A 157 10.50 -15.07 -46.57
N GLU A 158 9.86 -16.23 -46.58
CA GLU A 158 8.98 -16.91 -45.62
C GLU A 158 9.68 -17.29 -44.31
#